data_AF-A0A392NFQ8-F1
#
_entry.id   AF-A0A392NFQ8-F1
#
_cell.length_a   1.000
_cell.length_b   1.000
_cell.length_c   1.000
_cell.angle_alpha   90.00
_cell.angle_beta   90.00
_cell.angle_gamma   90.00
#
_symmetry.space_group_name_H-M   'P 1'
#
loop_
_entity.id
_entity.type
_entity.pdbx_description
1 polymer ?
#
loop_
_entity_poly.entity_id
_entity_poly.type
_entity_poly.pdbx_seq_one_letter_code
_entity_poly.pdbx_strand_id
1 'polypeptide(L)' 'PAKYNLVDPMERNTVGVPTGGWTAIRFRADNPGVWFMHCHLELHTGWGLKTAFVVEDGPGQDQSVLPPPKDLPKC' A
#
# COMPACT_ATOMS: atom_id res chain seq x y z
N PRO A 1 -3.90 -21.36 -2.50
CA PRO A 1 -2.51 -21.50 -3.01
C PRO A 1 -2.39 -22.25 -4.34
N ALA A 2 -2.89 -23.49 -4.46
CA ALA A 2 -2.68 -24.32 -5.67
C ALA A 2 -3.30 -23.77 -6.98
N LYS A 3 -4.27 -22.86 -6.88
CA LYS A 3 -4.92 -22.19 -8.03
C LYS A 3 -4.49 -20.73 -8.21
N TYR A 4 -3.52 -20.24 -7.45
CA TYR A 4 -3.06 -18.85 -7.62
C TYR A 4 -2.17 -18.76 -8.85
N ASN A 5 -2.28 -17.67 -9.61
CA ASN A 5 -1.28 -17.35 -10.61
C ASN A 5 -0.02 -16.85 -9.91
N LEU A 6 1.04 -17.67 -9.90
CA LEU A 6 2.34 -17.35 -9.31
C LEU A 6 3.43 -17.08 -10.35
N VAL A 7 3.12 -17.21 -11.64
CA VAL A 7 4.07 -17.07 -12.76
C VAL A 7 4.00 -15.67 -13.33
N ASP A 8 2.81 -15.20 -13.69
CA ASP A 8 2.59 -13.91 -14.36
C ASP A 8 1.31 -13.19 -13.87
N PRO A 9 1.10 -13.01 -12.55
CA PRO A 9 -0.02 -12.22 -12.06
C PRO A 9 0.11 -10.76 -12.50
N MET A 10 -1.03 -10.09 -12.69
CA MET A 10 -1.02 -8.66 -13.03
C MET A 10 -0.43 -7.82 -11.90
N GLU A 11 0.54 -6.97 -12.22
CA GLU A 11 1.08 -5.96 -11.32
C GLU A 11 0.32 -4.64 -11.50
N ARG A 12 -0.33 -4.16 -10.43
CA ARG A 12 -1.16 -2.95 -10.43
C ARG A 12 -1.17 -2.31 -9.04
N ASN A 13 -1.46 -1.01 -8.97
CA ASN A 13 -1.62 -0.26 -7.71
C ASN A 13 -3.04 -0.31 -7.12
N THR A 14 -4.05 -0.60 -7.95
CA THR A 14 -5.47 -0.64 -7.57
C THR A 14 -6.08 -1.91 -8.15
N VAL A 15 -6.87 -2.62 -7.34
CA VAL A 15 -7.55 -3.84 -7.78
C VAL A 15 -9.01 -3.82 -7.36
N GLY A 16 -9.89 -4.23 -8.27
CA GLY A 16 -11.28 -4.46 -7.94
C GLY A 16 -11.43 -5.75 -7.14
N VAL A 17 -12.06 -5.67 -5.97
CA VAL A 17 -12.52 -6.86 -5.24
C VAL A 17 -13.90 -7.22 -5.79
N PRO A 18 -14.11 -8.44 -6.33
CA PRO A 18 -15.41 -8.84 -6.87
C PRO A 18 -16.52 -8.73 -5.81
N THR A 19 -17.73 -8.34 -6.22
CA THR A 19 -18.89 -8.28 -5.34
C THR A 19 -19.15 -9.63 -4.67
N GLY A 20 -19.17 -9.65 -3.34
CA GLY A 20 -19.36 -10.89 -2.56
C GLY A 20 -18.18 -11.88 -2.64
N GLY A 21 -17.03 -11.46 -3.16
CA GLY A 21 -15.84 -12.29 -3.36
C GLY A 21 -14.61 -11.77 -2.63
N TRP A 22 -13.43 -12.21 -3.09
CA TRP A 22 -12.14 -11.82 -2.54
C TRP A 22 -11.09 -11.69 -3.65
N THR A 23 -10.04 -10.95 -3.35
CA THR A 23 -8.84 -10.82 -4.17
C THR A 23 -7.63 -11.03 -3.27
N ALA A 24 -6.62 -11.77 -3.73
CA ALA A 24 -5.35 -11.90 -3.04
C ALA A 24 -4.28 -11.07 -3.76
N ILE A 25 -3.51 -10.29 -3.00
CA ILE A 25 -2.37 -9.50 -3.49
C ILE A 25 -1.09 -9.96 -2.79
N ARG A 26 0.06 -9.69 -3.42
CA ARG A 26 1.38 -9.82 -2.80
C ARG A 26 2.21 -8.61 -3.17
N PHE A 27 3.05 -8.14 -2.25
CA PHE A 27 4.07 -7.15 -2.50
C PHE A 27 5.22 -7.38 -1.52
N ARG A 28 6.40 -6.87 -1.86
CA ARG A 28 7.51 -6.76 -0.90
C ARG A 28 7.40 -5.37 -0.27
N ALA A 29 7.44 -5.28 1.05
CA ALA A 29 7.49 -4.01 1.76
C ALA A 29 8.95 -3.55 1.85
N ASP A 30 9.53 -3.15 0.72
CA ASP A 30 10.93 -2.71 0.57
C ASP A 30 11.08 -1.20 0.35
N ASN A 31 10.01 -0.44 0.63
CA ASN A 31 9.96 1.00 0.52
C ASN A 31 9.59 1.64 1.88
N PRO A 32 10.58 2.11 2.68
CA PRO A 32 10.34 2.70 3.99
C PRO A 32 9.43 3.93 3.93
N GLY A 33 8.55 4.07 4.93
CA GLY A 33 7.62 5.20 5.01
C GLY A 33 6.24 4.81 5.53
N VAL A 34 5.28 5.73 5.35
CA VAL A 34 3.88 5.54 5.73
C VAL A 34 3.02 5.53 4.47
N TRP A 35 2.44 4.38 4.14
CA TRP A 35 1.75 4.12 2.87
C TRP A 35 0.25 3.94 3.08
N PHE A 36 -0.54 4.78 2.41
CA PHE A 36 -1.99 4.76 2.54
C PHE A 36 -2.62 3.66 1.66
N MET A 37 -3.45 2.79 2.25
CA MET A 37 -4.24 1.79 1.53
C MET A 37 -5.71 1.99 1.84
N HIS A 38 -6.53 2.20 0.81
CA HIS A 38 -7.94 2.50 1.00
C HIS A 38 -8.80 2.06 -0.18
N CYS A 39 -10.12 2.07 0.01
CA CYS A 39 -11.05 1.98 -1.11
C CYS A 39 -11.00 3.28 -1.92
N HIS A 40 -10.84 3.21 -3.24
CA HIS A 40 -10.70 4.40 -4.07
C HIS A 40 -12.04 5.13 -4.36
N LEU A 41 -13.15 4.67 -3.76
CA LEU A 41 -14.40 5.41 -3.74
C LEU A 41 -14.32 6.44 -2.61
N GLU A 42 -14.24 7.73 -2.97
CA GLU A 42 -13.97 8.80 -2.01
C GLU A 42 -14.94 8.83 -0.82
N LEU A 43 -16.23 8.54 -1.07
CA LEU A 43 -17.22 8.37 -0.01
C LEU A 43 -16.81 7.29 1.01
N HIS A 44 -16.31 6.15 0.53
CA HIS A 44 -15.86 5.06 1.41
C HIS A 44 -14.55 5.40 2.12
N THR A 45 -13.62 6.13 1.48
CA THR A 45 -12.43 6.68 2.14
C THR A 45 -12.82 7.60 3.30
N GLY A 46 -13.79 8.49 3.06
CA GLY A 46 -14.33 9.42 4.05
C GLY A 46 -15.03 8.70 5.21
N TRP A 47 -15.74 7.61 4.93
CA TRP A 47 -16.38 6.76 5.95
C TRP A 47 -15.41 5.91 6.77
N GLY A 48 -14.14 5.83 6.36
CA GLY A 48 -13.09 5.15 7.13
C GLY A 48 -12.65 3.81 6.59
N LEU A 49 -13.02 3.44 5.35
CA LEU A 49 -12.52 2.22 4.71
C LEU A 49 -11.09 2.41 4.18
N LYS A 50 -10.17 2.56 5.12
CA LYS A 50 -8.77 2.93 4.91
C LYS A 50 -7.88 2.42 6.04
N THR A 51 -6.61 2.24 5.73
CA THR A 51 -5.55 1.91 6.69
C THR A 51 -4.22 2.45 6.17
N ALA A 52 -3.16 2.32 6.96
CA ALA A 52 -1.81 2.63 6.53
C ALA A 52 -0.85 1.49 6.89
N PHE A 53 0.12 1.25 6.02
CA PHE A 53 1.31 0.46 6.34
C PHE A 53 2.42 1.39 6.81
N VAL A 54 3.02 1.08 7.95
CA VAL A 54 4.29 1.67 8.37
C VAL A 54 5.37 0.67 8.01
N VAL A 55 6.24 1.05 7.07
CA VAL A 55 7.40 0.26 6.66
C VAL A 55 8.62 0.89 7.30
N GLU A 56 9.26 0.16 8.20
CA GLU A 56 10.45 0.62 8.92
C GLU A 56 11.67 0.71 8.01
N ASP A 57 12.67 1.46 8.47
CA ASP A 57 13.97 1.55 7.81
C ASP A 57 14.65 0.17 7.77
N GLY A 58 15.25 -0.14 6.63
CA GLY A 58 16.09 -1.30 6.42
C GLY A 58 17.56 -1.06 6.77
N PRO A 59 18.41 -2.09 6.64
CA PRO A 59 19.84 -2.00 6.93
C PRO A 59 20.66 -1.22 5.89
N GLY A 60 20.14 -1.04 4.67
CA GLY A 60 20.83 -0.32 3.59
C GLY A 60 20.73 1.20 3.73
N GLN A 61 21.76 1.92 3.27
CA GLN A 61 21.79 3.39 3.30
C GLN A 61 20.64 4.02 2.48
N ASP A 62 20.22 3.35 1.40
CA ASP A 62 19.08 3.75 0.56
C ASP A 62 17.74 3.13 1.03
N GLN A 63 17.73 2.47 2.19
CA GLN A 63 16.55 1.86 2.79
C GLN A 63 16.11 2.65 4.03
N SER A 64 16.17 3.98 4.00
CA SER A 64 15.67 4.84 5.06
C SER A 64 14.79 5.95 4.49
N VAL A 65 13.82 6.40 5.28
CA VAL A 65 12.96 7.53 4.92
C VAL A 65 13.79 8.82 4.83
N LEU A 66 13.55 9.61 3.79
CA LEU A 66 14.17 10.93 3.66
C LEU A 66 13.69 11.89 4.78
N PRO A 67 14.56 12.80 5.25
CA PRO A 67 14.13 13.82 6.21
C PRO A 67 13.00 14.68 5.62
N PRO A 68 12.06 15.17 6.45
CA PRO A 68 10.93 15.96 5.99
C PRO A 68 11.40 17.25 5.27
N PRO A 69 10.70 17.70 4.23
CA PRO A 69 10.97 18.98 3.58
C PRO A 69 10.87 20.16 4.55
N LYS A 70 11.65 21.22 4.30
CA LYS A 70 11.68 22.42 5.17
C LYS A 70 10.37 23.19 5.20
N ASP A 71 9.56 23.04 4.16
CA ASP A 71 8.28 23.69 3.92
C ASP A 71 7.07 22.79 4.24
N LEU A 72 7.28 21.68 4.97
CA LEU A 72 6.19 20.80 5.38
C LEU A 72 5.11 21.59 6.16
N PRO A 73 3.82 21.53 5.75
CA PRO A 73 2.74 22.22 6.45
C PRO A 73 2.63 21.80 7.91
N LYS A 74 2.29 22.75 8.78
CA LYS A 74 2.01 22.46 10.20
C LYS A 74 0.63 21.81 10.34
N CYS A 75 0.53 20.87 11.28
CA CYS A 75 -0.73 20.27 11.70
C CYS A 75 -1.65 21.28 12.37
#